data_AF-A0A7Y3B243-F1
#
_entry.id   AF-A0A7Y3B243-F1
#
_cell.length_a   1.000
_cell.length_b   1.000
_cell.length_c   1.000
_cell.angle_alpha   90.00
_cell.angle_beta   90.00
_cell.angle_gamma   90.00
#
_symmetry.space_group_name_H-M   'P 1'
#
loop_
_entity.id
_entity.type
_entity.pdbx_description
1 polymer ?
#
loop_
_entity_poly.entity_id
_entity_poly.type
_entity_poly.pdbx_seq_one_letter_code
_entity_poly.pdbx_strand_id
1 'polypeptide(L)'
;MKEQVRTIIQVTDQHREFDLVVRNQCPGAVNWAMCVERLDPWTHRILESHTPLGYVEADKRSRVNLLMKATPSPDGYENRAQEFYMSVAYSIQGQPKAPCVARACEAKKQKLRAEQSRNSSAWRQARKALEVRVEKECPEHGWNTENLKACRESVVNAASEQMLAFEEADKSVREQLNTIDPDTCTVHGGMVLALPE
;
A
#
# COMPACT_ATOMS: atom_id res chain seq x y z
N MET A 1 22.30 10.20 12.11
CA MET A 1 20.82 10.36 12.05
C MET A 1 20.20 9.01 11.76
N LYS A 2 19.01 8.71 12.32
CA LYS A 2 18.27 7.49 11.99
C LYS A 2 16.81 7.80 11.70
N GLU A 3 16.32 7.28 10.58
CA GLU A 3 14.93 7.38 10.12
C GLU A 3 14.20 6.09 10.46
N GLN A 4 12.95 6.21 10.89
CA GLN A 4 12.08 5.06 11.12
C GLN A 4 10.66 5.40 10.70
N VAL A 5 10.08 4.59 9.83
CA VAL A 5 8.65 4.60 9.54
C VAL A 5 8.01 3.50 10.37
N ARG A 6 7.06 3.85 11.23
CA ARG A 6 6.31 2.88 12.04
C ARG A 6 4.83 2.96 11.69
N THR A 7 4.24 1.83 11.35
CA THR A 7 2.78 1.74 11.31
C THR A 7 2.28 1.67 12.74
N ILE A 8 1.44 2.63 13.15
CA ILE A 8 0.98 2.72 14.53
C ILE A 8 -0.21 1.77 14.70
N ILE A 9 -1.39 2.15 14.20
CA ILE A 9 -2.67 1.44 14.40
C ILE A 9 -3.60 1.77 13.20
N GLN A 10 -4.54 0.86 12.87
CA GLN A 10 -5.72 1.17 12.06
C GLN A 10 -6.68 2.00 12.91
N VAL A 11 -6.72 3.32 12.70
CA VAL A 11 -7.52 4.25 13.53
C VAL A 11 -9.02 3.99 13.32
N THR A 12 -9.38 3.66 12.08
CA THR A 12 -10.72 3.22 11.64
C THR A 12 -10.55 2.34 10.40
N ASP A 13 -11.58 1.65 9.94
CA ASP A 13 -11.55 0.90 8.66
C ASP A 13 -11.24 1.79 7.45
N GLN A 14 -11.44 3.10 7.61
CA GLN A 14 -11.21 4.10 6.58
C GLN A 14 -9.83 4.76 6.66
N HIS A 15 -9.07 4.59 7.75
CA HIS A 15 -7.81 5.32 7.93
C HIS A 15 -6.73 4.53 8.65
N ARG A 16 -5.48 4.73 8.22
CA ARG A 16 -4.30 4.11 8.80
C ARG A 16 -3.21 5.13 9.12
N GLU A 17 -2.64 5.03 10.31
CA GLU A 17 -1.65 6.01 10.79
C GLU A 17 -0.21 5.50 10.71
N PHE A 18 0.70 6.39 10.32
CA PHE A 18 2.15 6.17 10.29
C PHE A 18 2.87 7.23 11.14
N ASP A 19 3.78 6.79 12.02
CA ASP A 19 4.74 7.64 12.74
C ASP A 19 6.04 7.69 11.93
N LEU A 20 6.38 8.86 11.38
CA LEU A 20 7.69 9.11 10.77
C LEU A 20 8.61 9.71 11.82
N VAL A 21 9.60 8.93 12.25
CA VAL A 21 10.50 9.30 13.34
C VAL A 21 11.88 9.63 12.80
N VAL A 22 12.36 10.82 13.13
CA VAL A 22 13.75 11.23 12.93
C VAL A 22 14.45 11.25 14.29
N ARG A 23 15.45 10.40 14.48
CA ARG A 23 16.28 10.38 15.70
C ARG A 23 17.64 10.99 15.44
N ASN A 24 18.01 11.97 16.27
CA ASN A 24 19.35 12.53 16.26
C ASN A 24 20.28 11.68 17.12
N GLN A 25 21.38 11.24 16.51
CA GLN A 25 22.46 10.50 17.19
C GLN A 25 23.79 11.25 17.05
N CYS A 26 23.75 12.48 16.53
CA CYS A 26 24.90 13.35 16.42
C CYS A 26 25.09 14.14 17.73
N PRO A 27 26.32 14.54 18.08
CA PRO A 27 26.60 15.28 19.32
C PRO A 27 25.98 16.68 19.45
N GLY A 28 25.34 17.19 18.39
CA GLY A 28 24.77 18.53 18.34
C GLY A 28 23.39 18.56 17.67
N ALA A 29 22.72 19.69 17.73
CA ALA A 29 21.42 19.88 17.09
C ALA A 29 21.55 19.76 15.56
N VAL A 30 20.55 19.13 14.94
CA VAL A 30 20.50 18.92 13.49
C VAL A 30 19.17 19.45 12.97
N ASN A 31 19.23 20.26 11.92
CA ASN A 31 18.05 20.61 11.14
C ASN A 31 17.70 19.44 10.23
N TRP A 32 16.41 19.18 10.09
CA TRP A 32 15.89 18.16 9.20
C TRP A 32 14.77 18.74 8.35
N ALA A 33 14.65 18.22 7.14
CA ALA A 33 13.51 18.44 6.26
C ALA A 33 13.15 17.10 5.64
N MET A 34 11.88 16.89 5.33
CA MET A 34 11.43 15.73 4.57
C MET A 34 10.52 16.17 3.43
N CYS A 35 10.49 15.38 2.36
CA CYS A 35 9.39 15.41 1.40
C CYS A 35 8.61 14.10 1.52
N VAL A 36 7.31 14.22 1.75
CA VAL A 36 6.36 13.11 1.79
C VAL A 36 5.40 13.30 0.63
N GLU A 37 5.42 12.37 -0.33
CA GLU A 37 4.50 12.38 -1.46
C GLU A 37 3.49 11.27 -1.27
N ARG A 38 2.22 11.63 -1.09
CA ARG A 38 1.12 10.67 -1.01
C ARG A 38 0.67 10.29 -2.41
N LEU A 39 0.37 9.01 -2.60
CA LEU A 39 -0.06 8.44 -3.87
C LEU A 39 -1.39 7.73 -3.71
N ASP A 40 -2.15 7.75 -4.81
CA ASP A 40 -3.28 6.86 -5.02
C ASP A 40 -2.76 5.43 -5.23
N PRO A 41 -3.25 4.43 -4.47
CA PRO A 41 -2.71 3.06 -4.49
C PRO A 41 -3.08 2.25 -5.75
N TRP A 42 -3.93 2.80 -6.63
CA TRP A 42 -4.37 2.12 -7.85
C TRP A 42 -3.71 2.72 -9.08
N THR A 43 -3.64 4.04 -9.14
CA THR A 43 -3.12 4.80 -10.27
C THR A 43 -1.67 5.23 -10.07
N HIS A 44 -1.16 5.18 -8.83
CA HIS A 44 0.18 5.64 -8.44
C HIS A 44 0.43 7.11 -8.81
N ARG A 45 -0.64 7.90 -8.90
CA ARG A 45 -0.56 9.34 -9.09
C ARG A 45 -0.33 10.02 -7.75
N ILE A 46 0.54 11.02 -7.75
CA ILE A 46 0.77 11.87 -6.58
C ILE A 46 -0.51 12.67 -6.33
N LEU A 47 -1.08 12.52 -5.13
CA LEU A 47 -2.27 13.23 -4.68
C LEU A 47 -1.89 14.54 -4.00
N GLU A 48 -0.87 14.50 -3.15
CA GLU A 48 -0.39 15.64 -2.38
C GLU A 48 1.07 15.44 -1.97
N SER A 49 1.74 16.56 -1.69
CA SER A 49 3.12 16.58 -1.22
C SER A 49 3.20 17.44 0.04
N HIS A 50 3.79 16.88 1.10
CA HIS A 50 4.03 17.57 2.36
C HIS A 50 5.53 17.74 2.57
N THR A 51 5.94 18.92 3.05
CA THR A 51 7.37 19.24 3.27
C THR A 51 7.68 19.68 4.70
N PRO A 52 7.36 18.86 5.72
CA PRO A 52 7.64 19.23 7.09
C PRO A 52 9.14 19.27 7.35
N LEU A 53 9.50 20.13 8.30
CA LEU A 53 10.87 20.42 8.65
C LEU A 53 10.93 20.84 10.12
N GLY A 54 12.13 20.80 10.67
CA GLY A 54 12.35 21.26 12.03
C GLY A 54 13.79 21.08 12.46
N TYR A 55 13.99 21.16 13.76
CA TYR A 55 15.25 20.91 14.41
C TYR A 55 15.09 19.77 15.42
N VAL A 56 16.16 19.05 15.71
CA VAL A 56 16.18 18.01 16.74
C VAL A 56 17.51 18.05 17.49
N GLU A 57 17.45 18.20 18.80
CA GLU A 57 18.64 18.19 19.67
C GLU A 57 19.29 16.80 19.72
N ALA A 58 20.53 16.73 20.20
CA ALA A 58 21.25 15.47 20.39
C ALA A 58 20.43 14.47 21.22
N ASP A 59 20.43 13.21 20.81
CA ASP A 59 19.69 12.09 21.41
C ASP A 59 18.16 12.23 21.48
N LYS A 60 17.59 13.32 20.95
CA LYS A 60 16.13 13.52 20.85
C LYS A 60 15.58 12.94 19.55
N ARG A 61 14.25 12.94 19.47
CA ARG A 61 13.50 12.54 18.27
C ARG A 61 12.46 13.58 17.91
N SER A 62 12.22 13.74 16.61
CA SER A 62 11.06 14.41 16.05
C SER A 62 10.11 13.38 15.44
N ARG A 63 8.82 13.73 15.36
CA ARG A 63 7.75 12.87 14.86
C ARG A 63 6.86 13.63 13.90
N VAL A 64 6.48 12.98 12.81
CA VAL A 64 5.42 13.42 11.90
C VAL A 64 4.40 12.30 11.81
N ASN A 65 3.18 12.57 12.25
CA ASN A 65 2.07 11.63 12.13
C ASN A 65 1.38 11.81 10.78
N LEU A 66 1.19 10.71 10.06
CA LEU A 66 0.54 10.68 8.76
C LEU A 66 -0.69 9.78 8.79
N LEU A 67 -1.85 10.33 8.42
CA LEU A 67 -3.12 9.59 8.38
C LEU A 67 -3.53 9.26 6.95
N MET A 68 -3.25 8.04 6.49
CA MET A 68 -3.59 7.55 5.14
C MET A 68 -5.05 7.11 5.04
N LYS A 69 -5.73 7.51 3.96
CA LYS A 69 -7.12 7.13 3.70
C LYS A 69 -7.20 5.75 3.03
N ALA A 70 -8.27 5.02 3.30
CA ALA A 70 -8.71 3.90 2.51
C ALA A 70 -9.19 4.39 1.14
N THR A 71 -8.73 3.75 0.08
CA THR A 71 -9.11 4.03 -1.30
C THR A 71 -9.76 2.76 -1.86
N PRO A 72 -11.08 2.77 -2.12
CA PRO A 72 -11.73 1.62 -2.71
C PRO A 72 -11.20 1.35 -4.11
N SER A 73 -11.12 0.06 -4.45
CA SER A 73 -10.91 -0.39 -5.82
C SER A 73 -12.05 0.10 -6.72
N PRO A 74 -11.79 0.31 -8.03
CA PRO A 74 -12.81 0.78 -8.97
C PRO A 74 -14.09 -0.07 -9.03
N ASP A 75 -14.00 -1.33 -8.62
CA ASP A 75 -15.06 -2.34 -8.65
C ASP A 75 -15.49 -2.82 -7.25
N GLY A 76 -14.91 -2.27 -6.18
CA GLY A 76 -15.38 -2.49 -4.81
C GLY A 76 -14.96 -3.81 -4.15
N TYR A 77 -14.13 -4.63 -4.79
CA TYR A 77 -13.66 -5.91 -4.22
C TYR A 77 -12.59 -5.75 -3.13
N GLU A 78 -11.86 -4.64 -3.14
CA GLU A 78 -10.78 -4.36 -2.20
C GLU A 78 -10.74 -2.88 -1.81
N ASN A 79 -10.31 -2.60 -0.58
CA ASN A 79 -9.89 -1.28 -0.14
C ASN A 79 -8.38 -1.30 0.10
N ARG A 80 -7.65 -0.27 -0.34
CA ARG A 80 -6.21 -0.11 -0.05
C ARG A 80 -5.93 1.20 0.65
N ALA A 81 -5.08 1.17 1.67
CA ALA A 81 -4.56 2.41 2.22
C ALA A 81 -3.74 3.15 1.15
N GLN A 82 -3.82 4.48 1.15
CA GLN A 82 -2.94 5.32 0.34
C GLN A 82 -1.47 4.97 0.55
N GLU A 83 -0.69 5.10 -0.52
CA GLU A 83 0.75 4.89 -0.53
C GLU A 83 1.48 6.22 -0.28
N PHE A 84 2.74 6.14 0.15
CA PHE A 84 3.61 7.31 0.17
C PHE A 84 5.08 6.98 -0.06
N TYR A 85 5.78 7.91 -0.71
CA TYR A 85 7.24 8.01 -0.69
C TYR A 85 7.67 9.02 0.36
N MET A 86 8.80 8.76 1.00
CA MET A 86 9.45 9.67 1.93
C MET A 86 10.92 9.82 1.56
N SER A 87 11.40 11.05 1.58
CA SER A 87 12.83 11.34 1.56
C SER A 87 13.14 12.36 2.64
N VAL A 88 14.29 12.21 3.29
CA VAL A 88 14.72 13.09 4.39
C VAL A 88 16.11 13.64 4.09
N ALA A 89 16.32 14.90 4.45
CA ALA A 89 17.61 15.56 4.37
C ALA A 89 17.96 16.20 5.71
N TYR A 90 19.25 16.22 6.02
CA TYR A 90 19.79 16.71 7.27
C TYR A 90 20.86 17.77 7.02
N SER A 91 20.93 18.76 7.90
CA SER A 91 22.06 19.69 7.93
C SER A 91 22.36 20.16 9.35
N ILE A 92 23.65 20.32 9.63
CA ILE A 92 24.14 21.01 10.84
C ILE A 92 24.17 22.52 10.59
N GLN A 93 24.21 22.95 9.31
CA GLN A 93 24.32 24.35 8.90
C GLN A 93 23.15 24.73 7.99
N GLY A 94 22.32 25.68 8.45
CA GLY A 94 21.15 26.12 7.71
C GLY A 94 20.07 25.04 7.58
N GLN A 95 19.03 25.37 6.81
CA GLN A 95 17.86 24.53 6.62
C GLN A 95 18.09 23.59 5.42
N PRO A 96 18.07 22.25 5.61
CA PRO A 96 18.23 21.31 4.51
C PRO A 96 17.00 21.34 3.60
N LYS A 97 17.16 20.81 2.38
CA LYS A 97 16.07 20.58 1.43
C LYS A 97 16.03 19.10 1.06
N ALA A 98 14.93 18.43 1.41
CA ALA A 98 14.70 17.06 0.98
C ALA A 98 14.10 17.02 -0.43
N PRO A 99 14.61 16.19 -1.34
CA PRO A 99 14.03 16.02 -2.66
C PRO A 99 12.72 15.23 -2.58
N CYS A 100 11.77 15.57 -3.44
CA CYS A 100 10.59 14.75 -3.69
C CYS A 100 10.93 13.72 -4.78
N VAL A 101 10.76 12.43 -4.49
CA VAL A 101 11.34 11.32 -5.26
C VAL A 101 10.31 10.49 -6.03
N ALA A 102 9.01 10.64 -5.74
CA ALA A 102 7.95 9.77 -6.24
C ALA A 102 7.94 9.67 -7.75
N ARG A 103 8.07 10.80 -8.47
CA ARG A 103 8.09 10.80 -9.95
C ARG A 103 9.23 9.96 -10.51
N ALA A 104 10.44 10.10 -9.97
CA ALA A 104 11.60 9.36 -10.42
C ALA A 104 11.47 7.87 -10.05
N CYS A 105 10.94 7.57 -8.86
CA CYS A 105 10.73 6.20 -8.40
C CYS A 105 9.64 5.47 -9.20
N GLU A 106 8.49 6.09 -9.45
CA GLU A 106 7.41 5.49 -10.26
C GLU A 106 7.80 5.33 -11.72
N ALA A 107 8.66 6.20 -12.27
CA ALA A 107 9.24 5.98 -13.59
C ALA A 107 10.07 4.68 -13.66
N LYS A 108 10.88 4.38 -12.63
CA LYS A 108 11.63 3.12 -12.53
C LYS A 108 10.70 1.91 -12.37
N LYS A 109 9.55 2.08 -11.72
CA LYS A 109 8.57 1.01 -11.40
C LYS A 109 7.51 0.80 -12.47
N GLN A 110 7.42 1.66 -13.48
CA GLN A 110 6.32 1.71 -14.46
C GLN A 110 5.97 0.35 -15.06
N LYS A 111 6.97 -0.44 -15.48
CA LYS A 111 6.75 -1.76 -16.10
C LYS A 111 6.10 -2.74 -15.13
N LEU A 112 6.60 -2.82 -13.90
CA LEU A 112 6.07 -3.70 -12.86
C LEU A 112 4.69 -3.23 -12.37
N ARG A 113 4.45 -1.92 -12.25
CA ARG A 113 3.10 -1.39 -11.96
C ARG A 113 2.09 -1.77 -13.03
N ALA A 114 2.49 -1.73 -14.31
CA ALA A 114 1.64 -2.18 -15.40
C ALA A 114 1.35 -3.69 -15.33
N GLU A 115 2.33 -4.50 -14.94
CA GLU A 115 2.16 -5.94 -14.72
C GLU A 115 1.22 -6.23 -13.56
N GLN A 116 1.43 -5.57 -12.42
CA GLN A 116 0.56 -5.66 -11.25
C GLN A 116 -0.88 -5.27 -11.60
N SER A 117 -1.07 -4.18 -12.35
CA SER A 117 -2.39 -3.71 -12.78
C SER A 117 -3.09 -4.71 -13.71
N ARG A 118 -2.35 -5.34 -14.63
CA ARG A 118 -2.89 -6.42 -15.49
C ARG A 118 -3.29 -7.64 -14.66
N ASN A 119 -2.44 -8.08 -13.74
CA ASN A 119 -2.71 -9.21 -12.86
C ASN A 119 -3.96 -8.96 -11.99
N SER A 120 -4.03 -7.80 -11.34
CA SER A 120 -5.20 -7.38 -10.56
C SER A 120 -6.47 -7.31 -11.41
N SER A 121 -6.40 -6.82 -12.65
CA SER A 121 -7.56 -6.78 -13.55
C SER A 121 -8.02 -8.19 -13.97
N ALA A 122 -7.08 -9.10 -14.23
CA ALA A 122 -7.39 -10.49 -14.54
C ALA A 122 -8.01 -11.24 -13.35
N TRP A 123 -7.45 -11.05 -12.14
CA TRP A 123 -8.03 -11.61 -10.91
C TRP A 123 -9.47 -11.14 -10.68
N ARG A 124 -9.75 -9.84 -10.85
CA ARG A 124 -11.11 -9.28 -10.68
C ARG A 124 -12.10 -9.85 -11.69
N GLN A 125 -11.68 -10.03 -12.95
CA GLN A 125 -12.49 -10.69 -13.98
C GLN A 125 -12.76 -12.15 -13.64
N ALA A 126 -11.75 -12.90 -13.18
CA ALA A 126 -11.90 -14.29 -12.77
C ALA A 126 -12.82 -14.43 -11.55
N ARG A 127 -12.71 -13.52 -10.57
CA ARG A 127 -13.56 -13.48 -9.38
C ARG A 127 -15.02 -13.25 -9.76
N LYS A 128 -15.29 -12.26 -10.60
CA LYS A 128 -16.65 -11.99 -11.10
C LYS A 128 -17.23 -13.15 -11.89
N ALA A 129 -16.42 -13.81 -12.72
CA ALA A 129 -16.86 -15.00 -13.46
C ALA A 129 -17.17 -16.17 -12.52
N LEU A 130 -16.40 -16.34 -11.44
CA LEU A 130 -16.65 -17.34 -10.40
C LEU A 130 -17.96 -17.06 -9.67
N GLU A 131 -18.25 -15.81 -9.30
CA GLU A 131 -19.52 -15.40 -8.66
C GLU A 131 -20.72 -15.76 -9.53
N VAL A 132 -20.68 -15.39 -10.82
CA VAL A 132 -21.72 -15.74 -11.80
C VAL A 132 -21.87 -17.26 -11.95
N ARG A 133 -20.75 -18.00 -11.93
CA ARG A 133 -20.76 -19.47 -12.02
C ARG A 133 -21.41 -20.09 -10.79
N VAL A 134 -21.09 -19.59 -9.59
CA VAL A 134 -21.71 -20.02 -8.34
C VAL A 134 -23.22 -19.80 -8.36
N GLU A 135 -23.68 -18.63 -8.76
CA GLU A 135 -25.12 -18.32 -8.84
C GLU A 135 -25.85 -19.24 -9.83
N LYS A 136 -25.20 -19.57 -10.95
CA LYS A 136 -25.78 -20.44 -11.99
C LYS A 136 -25.80 -21.92 -11.60
N GLU A 137 -24.73 -22.42 -11.01
CA GLU A 137 -24.56 -23.85 -10.67
C GLU A 137 -25.22 -24.21 -9.32
N CYS A 138 -25.31 -23.24 -8.41
CA CYS A 138 -25.84 -23.41 -7.06
C CYS A 138 -26.97 -22.40 -6.78
N PRO A 139 -28.12 -22.50 -7.48
CA PRO A 139 -29.23 -21.58 -7.28
C PRO A 139 -29.78 -21.68 -5.86
N GLU A 140 -30.15 -20.53 -5.26
CA GLU A 140 -30.61 -20.47 -3.87
C GLU A 140 -31.95 -21.20 -3.64
N HIS A 141 -32.74 -21.39 -4.70
CA HIS A 141 -34.03 -22.03 -4.63
C HIS A 141 -33.93 -23.53 -5.00
N GLY A 142 -34.61 -24.38 -4.23
CA GLY A 142 -34.71 -25.82 -4.50
C GLY A 142 -33.62 -26.67 -3.83
N TRP A 143 -32.71 -26.06 -3.06
CA TRP A 143 -31.66 -26.75 -2.31
C TRP A 143 -31.86 -26.55 -0.81
N ASN A 144 -31.51 -27.54 0.00
CA ASN A 144 -31.35 -27.32 1.44
C ASN A 144 -30.03 -26.58 1.70
N THR A 145 -29.89 -25.97 2.88
CA THR A 145 -28.75 -25.12 3.23
C THR A 145 -27.41 -25.86 3.13
N GLU A 146 -27.35 -27.13 3.53
CA GLU A 146 -26.12 -27.93 3.50
C GLU A 146 -25.66 -28.25 2.07
N ASN A 147 -26.58 -28.69 1.21
CA ASN A 147 -26.28 -28.99 -0.19
C ASN A 147 -25.91 -27.73 -0.96
N LEU A 148 -26.58 -26.60 -0.69
CA LEU A 148 -26.24 -25.30 -1.28
C LEU A 148 -24.80 -24.91 -0.90
N LYS A 149 -24.45 -25.04 0.38
CA LYS A 149 -23.10 -24.76 0.87
C LYS A 149 -22.05 -25.68 0.22
N ALA A 150 -22.31 -26.99 0.19
CA ALA A 150 -21.41 -27.96 -0.44
C ALA A 150 -21.22 -27.69 -1.95
N CYS A 151 -22.29 -27.29 -2.65
CA CYS A 151 -22.21 -26.88 -4.05
C CYS A 151 -21.31 -25.64 -4.21
N ARG A 152 -21.58 -24.56 -3.45
CA ARG A 152 -20.78 -23.33 -3.49
C ARG A 152 -19.31 -23.59 -3.20
N GLU A 153 -19.01 -24.39 -2.17
CA GLU A 153 -17.66 -24.80 -1.82
C GLU A 153 -16.99 -25.58 -2.95
N SER A 154 -17.68 -26.54 -3.58
CA SER A 154 -17.14 -27.29 -4.71
C SER A 154 -16.78 -26.37 -5.90
N VAL A 155 -17.65 -25.42 -6.23
CA VAL A 155 -17.43 -24.48 -7.34
C VAL A 155 -16.23 -23.57 -7.07
N VAL A 156 -16.14 -23.04 -5.84
CA VAL A 156 -15.02 -22.20 -5.38
C VAL A 156 -13.72 -22.99 -5.32
N ASN A 157 -13.73 -24.21 -4.77
CA ASN A 157 -12.55 -25.08 -4.68
C ASN A 157 -12.00 -25.43 -6.06
N ALA A 158 -12.86 -25.65 -7.06
CA ALA A 158 -12.43 -25.89 -8.43
C ALA A 158 -11.76 -24.67 -9.10
N ALA A 159 -11.95 -23.46 -8.57
CA ALA A 159 -11.26 -22.25 -9.02
C ALA A 159 -10.05 -21.87 -8.14
N SER A 160 -9.80 -22.60 -7.05
CA SER A 160 -8.79 -22.23 -6.04
C SER A 160 -7.38 -22.10 -6.62
N GLU A 161 -6.94 -23.07 -7.44
CA GLU A 161 -5.61 -23.03 -8.07
C GLU A 161 -5.42 -21.79 -8.96
N GLN A 162 -6.46 -21.43 -9.73
CA GLN A 162 -6.42 -20.23 -10.57
C GLN A 162 -6.33 -18.96 -9.72
N MET A 163 -7.11 -18.87 -8.65
CA MET A 163 -7.10 -17.71 -7.75
C MET A 163 -5.77 -17.58 -7.02
N LEU A 164 -5.20 -18.69 -6.56
CA LEU A 164 -3.88 -18.74 -5.92
C LEU A 164 -2.77 -18.29 -6.88
N ALA A 165 -2.83 -18.70 -8.16
CA ALA A 165 -1.84 -18.29 -9.15
C ALA A 165 -1.78 -16.76 -9.32
N PHE A 166 -2.93 -16.07 -9.28
CA PHE A 166 -2.98 -14.61 -9.31
C PHE A 166 -2.40 -13.97 -8.04
N GLU A 167 -2.64 -14.55 -6.86
CA GLU A 167 -2.09 -14.08 -5.59
C GLU A 167 -0.56 -14.23 -5.55
N GLU A 168 -0.05 -15.37 -6.01
CA GLU A 168 1.40 -15.61 -6.14
C GLU A 168 2.06 -14.64 -7.13
N ALA A 169 1.40 -14.38 -8.27
CA ALA A 169 1.88 -13.40 -9.24
C ALA A 169 1.90 -11.98 -8.66
N ASP A 170 0.86 -11.54 -7.95
CA ASP A 170 0.85 -10.21 -7.29
C ASP A 170 1.96 -10.12 -6.23
N LYS A 171 2.14 -11.17 -5.43
CA LYS A 171 3.21 -11.23 -4.42
C LYS A 171 4.60 -11.09 -5.05
N SER A 172 4.87 -11.85 -6.12
CA SER A 172 6.15 -11.79 -6.85
C SER A 172 6.42 -10.39 -7.41
N VAL A 173 5.41 -9.74 -8.03
CA VAL A 173 5.57 -8.39 -8.57
C VAL A 173 5.82 -7.36 -7.46
N ARG A 174 5.15 -7.49 -6.30
CA ARG A 174 5.39 -6.61 -5.14
C ARG A 174 6.80 -6.78 -4.57
N GLU A 175 7.29 -8.01 -4.48
CA GLU A 175 8.68 -8.27 -4.05
C GLU A 175 9.68 -7.60 -5.00
N GLN A 176 9.47 -7.68 -6.32
CA GLN A 176 10.29 -6.99 -7.30
C GLN A 176 10.20 -5.46 -7.20
N LEU A 177 9.00 -4.91 -6.96
CA LEU A 177 8.83 -3.47 -6.75
C LEU A 177 9.60 -2.95 -5.53
N ASN A 178 9.72 -3.76 -4.48
CA ASN A 178 10.44 -3.42 -3.25
C ASN A 178 11.97 -3.52 -3.37
N THR A 179 12.49 -4.19 -4.39
CA THR A 179 13.95 -4.26 -4.64
C THR A 179 14.47 -3.15 -5.53
N ILE A 180 13.60 -2.36 -6.16
CA ILE A 180 13.99 -1.20 -6.96
C ILE A 180 14.44 -0.07 -6.04
N ASP A 181 15.76 0.17 -6.01
CA ASP A 181 16.40 1.29 -5.30
C ASP A 181 15.84 1.42 -3.87
N PRO A 182 16.07 0.42 -3.01
CA PRO A 182 15.41 0.32 -1.71
C PRO A 182 15.75 1.50 -0.80
N ASP A 183 16.90 2.15 -1.00
CA ASP A 183 17.33 3.29 -0.21
C ASP A 183 16.54 4.57 -0.52
N THR A 184 16.10 4.73 -1.79
CA THR A 184 15.44 5.98 -2.25
C THR A 184 13.96 5.79 -2.57
N CYS A 185 13.60 4.60 -3.05
CA CYS A 185 12.32 4.29 -3.66
C CYS A 185 11.53 3.24 -2.86
N THR A 186 11.70 3.19 -1.55
CA THR A 186 10.78 2.42 -0.70
C THR A 186 9.40 3.08 -0.69
N VAL A 187 8.37 2.28 -1.01
CA VAL A 187 6.96 2.68 -0.86
C VAL A 187 6.47 2.20 0.49
N HIS A 188 5.78 3.08 1.21
CA HIS A 188 5.08 2.74 2.44
C HIS A 188 3.56 2.82 2.20
N GLY A 189 2.77 2.05 2.94
CA GLY A 189 1.32 1.98 2.75
C GLY A 189 0.90 0.94 1.72
N GLY A 190 -0.22 1.18 1.03
CA GLY A 190 -0.69 0.32 -0.08
C GLY A 190 -1.22 -1.07 0.31
N MET A 191 -1.24 -1.40 1.61
CA MET A 191 -1.78 -2.67 2.09
C MET A 191 -3.29 -2.73 1.88
N VAL A 192 -3.78 -3.93 1.58
CA VAL A 192 -5.21 -4.24 1.58
C VAL A 192 -5.73 -4.05 3.01
N LEU A 193 -6.81 -3.29 3.12
CA LEU A 193 -7.58 -3.11 4.34
C LEU A 193 -8.71 -4.12 4.31
N ALA A 194 -9.02 -4.73 5.45
CA ALA A 194 -10.18 -5.61 5.54
C ALA A 194 -11.42 -4.85 5.06
N LEU A 195 -12.26 -5.50 4.24
CA LEU A 195 -13.58 -4.97 3.94
C LEU A 195 -14.37 -4.97 5.26
N PRO A 196 -15.13 -3.91 5.58
CA PRO A 196 -16.10 -4.00 6.65
C PRO A 196 -17.08 -5.14 6.31
N GLU A 197 -17.25 -6.07 7.26
CA GLU A 197 -18.24 -7.16 7.19
C GLU A 197 -19.68 -6.64 7.02
#